data_AF-A0A5Q4ZIQ0-F1
#
_entry.id   AF-A0A5Q4ZIQ0-F1
#
_cell.length_a   1.000
_cell.length_b   1.000
_cell.length_c   1.000
_cell.angle_alpha   90.00
_cell.angle_beta   90.00
_cell.angle_gamma   90.00
#
_symmetry.space_group_name_H-M   'P 1'
#
loop_
_entity.id
_entity.type
_entity.pdbx_description
1 polymer ?
#
loop_
_entity_poly.entity_id
_entity_poly.type
_entity_poly.pdbx_seq_one_letter_code
_entity_poly.pdbx_strand_id
1 'polypeptide(L)'
;MVNSVDELRAAAARLKKESDTVARLIESLPPHALECNEGKPARTEEEILRIIDEAISLFEKREKRPVHVTGKVAATMLGVSPRTISNMLKTGELRYNRCGRIPIEQIDMVRARSKK
;
A
#
# COMPACT_ATOMS: atom_id res chain seq x y z
N MET A 1 -54.58 -25.66 15.21
CA MET A 1 -53.19 -25.69 15.69
C MET A 1 -52.37 -26.34 14.59
N VAL A 2 -51.79 -25.53 13.70
CA VAL A 2 -50.90 -26.04 12.66
C VAL A 2 -49.66 -26.57 13.38
N ASN A 3 -49.27 -27.81 13.06
CA ASN A 3 -48.32 -28.55 13.88
C ASN A 3 -46.95 -27.88 13.84
N SER A 4 -46.53 -27.31 14.98
CA SER A 4 -45.17 -26.78 15.22
C SER A 4 -44.06 -27.71 14.74
N VAL A 5 -44.29 -29.03 14.78
CA VAL A 5 -43.37 -30.06 14.27
C VAL A 5 -43.20 -30.00 12.75
N ASP A 6 -44.25 -29.68 12.00
CA ASP A 6 -44.20 -29.60 10.53
C ASP A 6 -43.48 -28.32 10.07
N GLU A 7 -43.60 -27.23 10.83
CA GLU A 7 -42.79 -26.01 10.63
C GLU A 7 -41.30 -26.26 10.90
N LEU A 8 -40.97 -27.00 11.96
CA LEU A 8 -39.59 -27.40 12.26
C LEU A 8 -39.00 -28.31 11.19
N ARG A 9 -39.78 -29.26 10.66
CA ARG A 9 -39.36 -30.10 9.53
C ARG A 9 -39.13 -29.27 8.26
N ALA A 10 -39.99 -28.29 7.99
CA ALA A 10 -39.82 -27.39 6.86
C ALA A 10 -38.56 -26.51 7.01
N ALA A 11 -38.26 -26.02 8.21
CA ALA A 11 -37.04 -25.26 8.50
C ALA A 11 -35.78 -26.13 8.36
N ALA A 12 -35.79 -27.37 8.85
CA ALA A 12 -34.68 -28.30 8.70
C ALA A 12 -34.39 -28.63 7.23
N ALA A 13 -35.43 -28.81 6.42
CA ALA A 13 -35.29 -29.05 4.98
C ALA A 13 -34.65 -27.85 4.24
N ARG A 14 -34.99 -26.61 4.64
CA ARG A 14 -34.39 -25.39 4.09
C ARG A 14 -32.92 -25.28 4.44
N LEU A 15 -32.56 -25.47 5.72
CA LEU A 15 -31.17 -25.44 6.18
C LEU A 15 -30.32 -26.49 5.48
N LYS A 16 -30.86 -27.70 5.28
CA LYS A 16 -30.16 -28.75 4.54
C LYS A 16 -29.89 -28.33 3.10
N LYS A 17 -30.88 -27.76 2.42
CA LYS A 17 -30.74 -27.27 1.04
C LYS A 17 -29.71 -26.14 0.95
N GLU A 18 -29.71 -25.22 1.91
CA GLU A 18 -28.74 -24.12 2.00
C GLU A 18 -27.31 -24.66 2.24
N SER A 19 -27.15 -25.60 3.17
CA SER A 19 -25.88 -26.29 3.42
C SER A 19 -25.34 -26.99 2.17
N ASP A 20 -26.19 -27.74 1.46
CA ASP A 20 -25.82 -28.43 0.23
C ASP A 20 -25.43 -27.44 -0.88
N THR A 21 -26.07 -26.27 -0.91
CA THR A 21 -25.75 -25.20 -1.87
C THR A 21 -24.38 -24.58 -1.55
N VAL A 22 -24.09 -24.31 -0.27
CA VAL A 22 -22.79 -23.81 0.17
C VAL A 22 -21.68 -24.81 -0.15
N ALA A 23 -21.91 -26.12 0.09
CA ALA A 23 -20.93 -27.16 -0.24
C ALA A 23 -20.58 -27.17 -1.73
N ARG A 24 -21.58 -27.06 -2.62
CA ARG A 24 -21.35 -26.97 -4.07
C ARG A 24 -20.62 -25.70 -4.47
N LEU A 25 -20.92 -24.57 -3.82
CA LEU A 25 -20.21 -23.32 -4.07
C LEU A 25 -18.74 -23.46 -3.68
N ILE A 26 -18.44 -24.10 -2.55
CA ILE A 26 -17.07 -24.41 -2.10
C ILE A 26 -16.35 -25.28 -3.13
N GLU A 27 -16.99 -26.32 -3.65
CA GLU A 27 -16.40 -27.20 -4.67
C GLU A 27 -16.20 -26.50 -6.02
N SER A 28 -17.05 -25.54 -6.37
CA SER A 28 -16.97 -24.78 -7.62
C SER A 28 -16.00 -23.59 -7.58
N LEU A 29 -15.50 -23.23 -6.38
CA LEU A 29 -14.54 -22.14 -6.24
C LEU A 29 -13.20 -22.57 -6.85
N PRO A 30 -12.59 -21.72 -7.68
CA PRO A 30 -11.30 -22.05 -8.26
C PRO A 30 -10.21 -22.02 -7.17
N PRO A 31 -9.18 -22.89 -7.27
CA PRO A 31 -8.18 -23.09 -6.20
C PRO A 31 -7.38 -21.83 -5.85
N HIS A 32 -7.34 -20.82 -6.73
CA HIS A 32 -6.63 -19.56 -6.49
C HIS A 32 -7.38 -18.58 -5.56
N ALA A 33 -8.66 -18.83 -5.26
CA ALA A 33 -9.45 -17.96 -4.37
C ALA A 33 -9.23 -18.26 -2.87
N LEU A 34 -8.53 -19.36 -2.54
CA LEU A 34 -8.16 -19.75 -1.18
C LEU A 34 -6.73 -19.36 -0.80
N GLU A 35 -6.03 -18.56 -1.61
CA GLU A 35 -4.69 -18.06 -1.28
C GLU A 35 -4.76 -16.91 -0.24
N CYS A 36 -5.37 -17.17 0.92
CA CYS A 36 -4.87 -16.62 2.16
C CYS A 36 -3.58 -17.39 2.48
N ASN A 37 -2.47 -16.67 2.65
CA ASN A 37 -1.10 -17.17 2.77
C ASN A 37 -0.86 -18.05 4.03
N GLU A 38 -1.52 -19.21 4.14
CA GLU A 38 -1.34 -20.15 5.26
C GLU A 38 -0.66 -21.46 4.83
N GLY A 39 0.10 -21.43 3.73
CA GLY A 39 0.75 -22.62 3.18
C GLY A 39 2.14 -22.39 2.59
N LYS A 40 2.76 -21.21 2.78
CA LYS A 40 4.17 -21.07 2.40
C LYS A 40 4.97 -21.93 3.38
N PRO A 41 5.79 -22.90 2.92
CA PRO A 41 6.67 -23.60 3.84
C PRO A 41 7.45 -22.54 4.62
N ALA A 42 7.61 -22.74 5.93
CA ALA A 42 8.51 -21.91 6.71
C ALA A 42 9.85 -21.88 5.96
N ARG A 43 10.20 -20.71 5.41
CA ARG A 43 11.42 -20.55 4.63
C ARG A 43 12.57 -21.03 5.49
N THR A 44 13.49 -21.78 4.88
CA THR A 44 14.69 -22.21 5.61
C THR A 44 15.49 -20.97 6.01
N GLU A 45 16.29 -21.07 7.08
CA GLU A 45 17.14 -19.97 7.53
C GLU A 45 18.03 -19.45 6.38
N GLU A 46 18.56 -20.36 5.57
CA GLU A 46 19.36 -20.06 4.39
C GLU A 46 18.60 -19.23 3.34
N GLU A 47 17.33 -19.54 3.09
CA GLU A 47 16.47 -18.76 2.18
C GLU A 47 16.21 -17.37 2.73
N ILE A 48 16.01 -17.23 4.04
CA ILE A 48 15.80 -15.93 4.68
C ILE A 48 17.04 -15.06 4.54
N LEU A 49 18.23 -15.61 4.80
CA LEU A 49 19.50 -14.88 4.66
C LEU A 49 19.72 -14.40 3.21
N ARG A 50 19.47 -15.27 2.21
CA ARG A 50 19.57 -14.88 0.80
C ARG A 50 18.64 -13.74 0.43
N ILE A 51 17.41 -13.77 0.92
CA ILE A 51 16.43 -12.72 0.66
C ILE A 51 16.86 -11.40 1.31
N ILE A 52 17.41 -11.46 2.52
CA ILE A 52 17.93 -10.29 3.22
C ILE A 52 19.09 -9.68 2.42
N ASP A 53 20.05 -10.50 1.99
CA ASP A 53 21.20 -10.04 1.20
C ASP A 53 20.77 -9.41 -0.14
N GLU A 54 19.79 -10.02 -0.81
CA GLU A 54 19.24 -9.47 -2.05
C GLU A 54 18.52 -8.13 -1.80
N ALA A 55 17.71 -8.06 -0.74
CA ALA A 55 16.99 -6.84 -0.38
C ALA A 55 17.95 -5.69 -0.03
N ILE A 56 19.01 -5.97 0.72
CA ILE A 56 20.05 -5.00 1.06
C ILE A 56 20.77 -4.55 -0.21
N SER A 57 21.19 -5.49 -1.06
CA SER A 57 21.87 -5.20 -2.33
C SER A 57 21.00 -4.30 -3.23
N LEU A 58 19.70 -4.55 -3.31
CA LEU A 58 18.75 -3.73 -4.06
C LEU A 58 18.58 -2.35 -3.43
N PHE A 59 18.52 -2.27 -2.10
CA PHE A 59 18.41 -1.00 -1.38
C PHE A 59 19.66 -0.13 -1.56
N GLU A 60 20.85 -0.72 -1.55
CA GLU A 60 22.13 -0.01 -1.75
C GLU A 60 22.29 0.50 -3.19
N LYS A 61 21.85 -0.28 -4.18
CA LYS A 61 21.86 0.13 -5.59
C LYS A 61 20.88 1.27 -5.90
N ARG A 62 19.87 1.48 -5.05
CA ARG A 62 18.89 2.54 -5.26
C ARG A 62 19.53 3.90 -5.04
N GLU A 63 19.28 4.84 -5.97
CA GLU A 63 19.68 6.23 -5.79
C GLU A 63 19.11 6.79 -4.49
N LYS A 64 20.01 7.21 -3.58
CA LYS A 64 19.62 7.85 -2.32
C LYS A 64 18.96 9.18 -2.63
N ARG A 65 17.84 9.46 -1.96
CA ARG A 65 17.14 10.74 -2.13
C ARG A 65 18.08 11.89 -1.74
N PRO A 66 18.20 12.94 -2.55
CA PRO A 66 19.09 14.05 -2.23
C PRO A 66 18.60 14.80 -0.99
N VAL A 67 19.52 15.14 -0.08
CA VAL A 67 19.23 15.87 1.17
C VAL A 67 18.83 17.33 0.87
N HIS A 68 19.43 17.91 -0.16
CA HIS A 68 19.15 19.29 -0.58
C HIS A 68 19.03 19.35 -2.09
N VAL A 69 18.10 20.16 -2.58
CA VAL A 69 17.80 20.29 -4.01
C VAL A 69 17.94 21.73 -4.48
N THR A 70 18.22 21.91 -5.76
CA THR A 70 18.19 23.22 -6.40
C THR A 70 16.74 23.60 -6.75
N GLY A 71 16.47 24.88 -7.00
CA GLY A 71 15.13 25.33 -7.38
C GLY A 71 14.57 24.63 -8.63
N LYS A 72 15.43 24.28 -9.60
CA LYS A 72 15.03 23.51 -10.79
C LYS A 72 14.60 22.09 -10.44
N VAL A 73 15.38 21.40 -9.62
CA VAL A 73 15.04 20.03 -9.17
C VAL A 73 13.80 20.04 -8.28
N ALA A 74 13.66 21.04 -7.39
CA ALA A 74 12.47 21.23 -6.58
C ALA A 74 11.21 21.43 -7.43
N ALA A 75 11.29 22.22 -8.51
CA ALA A 75 10.20 22.42 -9.45
C ALA A 75 9.76 21.08 -10.08
N THR A 76 10.73 20.28 -10.54
CA THR A 76 10.46 18.94 -11.08
C THR A 76 9.85 18.01 -10.03
N MET A 77 10.36 18.01 -8.79
CA MET A 77 9.85 17.16 -7.71
C MET A 77 8.43 17.50 -7.27
N LEU A 78 8.04 18.78 -7.33
CA LEU A 78 6.71 19.25 -6.98
C LEU A 78 5.75 19.30 -8.18
N GLY A 79 6.23 19.07 -9.40
CA GLY A 79 5.42 19.15 -10.62
C GLY A 79 4.94 20.57 -10.94
N VAL A 80 5.69 21.60 -10.54
CA VAL A 80 5.33 23.02 -10.72
C VAL A 80 6.36 23.76 -11.57
N SER A 81 6.02 24.97 -12.03
CA SER A 81 6.96 25.79 -12.79
C SER A 81 8.11 26.32 -11.91
N PRO A 82 9.32 26.56 -12.47
CA PRO A 82 10.41 27.22 -11.73
C PRO A 82 10.04 28.62 -11.21
N ARG A 83 9.10 29.30 -11.88
CA ARG A 83 8.56 30.59 -11.44
C ARG A 83 7.73 30.44 -10.16
N THR A 84 6.94 29.39 -10.07
CA THR A 84 6.16 29.07 -8.86
C THR A 84 7.10 28.86 -7.67
N ILE A 85 8.16 28.05 -7.83
CA ILE A 85 9.17 27.86 -6.78
C ILE A 85 9.84 29.19 -6.40
N SER A 86 10.18 30.02 -7.39
CA SER A 86 10.73 31.35 -7.14
C SER A 86 9.79 32.24 -6.33
N ASN A 87 8.47 32.14 -6.57
CA ASN A 87 7.45 32.85 -5.79
C ASN A 87 7.32 32.28 -4.37
N MET A 88 7.36 30.95 -4.20
CA MET A 88 7.34 30.29 -2.88
C MET A 88 8.56 30.70 -2.04
N LEU A 89 9.72 30.84 -2.66
CA LEU A 89 10.93 31.35 -2.00
C LEU A 89 10.82 32.82 -1.61
N LYS A 90 10.23 33.66 -2.47
CA LYS A 90 10.01 35.09 -2.19
C LYS A 90 8.98 35.33 -1.09
N THR A 91 7.92 34.53 -1.07
CA THR A 91 6.86 34.58 -0.05
C THR A 91 7.29 33.95 1.28
N GLY A 92 8.41 33.21 1.29
CA GLY A 92 8.96 32.56 2.48
C GLY A 92 8.34 31.20 2.80
N GLU A 93 7.47 30.69 1.92
CA GLU A 93 6.90 29.34 2.03
C GLU A 93 7.99 28.26 1.88
N LEU A 94 8.98 28.52 1.03
CA LEU A 94 10.22 27.76 0.95
C LEU A 94 11.39 28.67 1.35
N ARG A 95 12.46 28.08 1.90
CA ARG A 95 13.67 28.80 2.30
C ARG A 95 14.91 28.05 1.87
N TYR A 96 15.89 28.80 1.36
CA TYR A 96 17.22 28.28 1.14
C TYR A 96 17.94 28.03 2.47
N ASN A 97 18.78 27.00 2.50
CA ASN A 97 19.80 26.83 3.52
C ASN A 97 20.93 27.86 3.33
N ARG A 98 21.92 27.85 4.23
CA ARG A 98 23.09 28.75 4.15
C ARG A 98 23.92 28.60 2.87
N CYS A 99 23.75 27.50 2.13
CA CYS A 99 24.45 27.21 0.88
C CYS A 99 23.59 27.48 -0.38
N GLY A 100 22.43 28.12 -0.24
CA GLY A 100 21.57 28.45 -1.39
C GLY A 100 20.81 27.27 -1.99
N ARG A 101 20.59 26.19 -1.23
CA ARG A 101 19.81 25.01 -1.66
C ARG A 101 18.58 24.82 -0.79
N ILE A 102 17.53 24.22 -1.34
CA ILE A 102 16.28 23.97 -0.62
C ILE A 102 16.42 22.61 0.08
N PRO A 103 16.28 22.53 1.42
CA PRO A 103 16.22 21.26 2.13
C PRO A 103 15.04 20.40 1.65
N ILE A 104 15.27 19.10 1.47
CA ILE A 104 14.26 18.17 0.93
C ILE A 104 13.04 18.06 1.85
N GLU A 105 13.22 18.25 3.14
CA GLU A 105 12.15 18.20 4.15
C GLU A 105 11.10 19.27 3.89
N GLN A 106 11.50 20.44 3.41
CA GLN A 106 10.55 21.51 3.05
C GLN A 106 9.72 21.15 1.81
N ILE A 107 10.34 20.47 0.84
CA ILE A 107 9.66 19.97 -0.35
C ILE A 107 8.61 18.93 0.05
N ASP A 108 8.98 18.02 0.95
CA ASP A 108 8.06 17.01 1.47
C ASP A 108 6.90 17.62 2.26
N MET A 109 7.17 18.64 3.07
CA MET A 109 6.12 19.38 3.78
C MET A 109 5.13 20.03 2.81
N VAL A 110 5.62 20.71 1.76
CA VAL A 110 4.75 21.31 0.73
C VAL A 110 3.93 20.24 0.04
N ARG A 111 4.53 19.10 -0.32
CA ARG A 111 3.83 17.97 -0.94
C ARG A 111 2.76 17.36 -0.03
N ALA A 112 3.03 17.27 1.27
CA ALA A 112 2.10 16.75 2.26
C ALA A 112 0.94 17.70 2.56
N ARG A 113 1.15 19.02 2.44
CA ARG A 113 0.14 20.07 2.69
C ARG A 113 -0.86 20.26 1.54
N SER A 114 -1.00 19.29 0.63
CA SER A 114 -1.87 19.43 -0.53
C SER A 114 -3.30 19.81 -0.12
N LYS A 115 -3.89 20.73 -0.90
CA LYS A 115 -5.18 21.39 -0.65
C LYS A 115 -6.27 20.41 -0.22
N LYS A 116 -6.96 20.75 0.87
CA LYS A 116 -8.37 20.38 1.07
C LYS A 116 -9.23 21.14 0.06
#